data_AF-A0A9E3DRL3-F1
#
_entry.id   AF-A0A9E3DRL3-F1
#
_cell.length_a   1.000
_cell.length_b   1.000
_cell.length_c   1.000
_cell.angle_alpha   90.00
_cell.angle_beta   90.00
_cell.angle_gamma   90.00
#
_symmetry.space_group_name_H-M   'P 1'
#
loop_
_entity.id
_entity.type
_entity.pdbx_description
1 polymer ?
#
loop_
_entity_poly.entity_id
_entity_poly.type
_entity_poly.pdbx_seq_one_letter_code
_entity_poly.pdbx_strand_id
1 'polypeptide(L)'
;MTTIADTGLNALRARFGAALSGRLPAHIKRLQWDAEQLQQHQRERLRALLTHAVERSPFHARRLRGIDPERFELEQLAELPVMSKEQMMASFDELLSDRRLTRSRAERHLAASTDEPSLLYDDYVCLASGGSSGLRGLFVQTVEEYVEFSASLLRRLMAKVFAAGGPPPNG
;
A
#
# COMPACT_ATOMS: atom_id res chain seq x y z
N MET A 1 4.96 -15.77 37.85
CA MET A 1 4.10 -14.85 37.07
C MET A 1 4.60 -14.88 35.64
N THR A 2 3.94 -15.67 34.80
CA THR A 2 4.30 -15.82 33.39
C THR A 2 3.66 -14.65 32.65
N THR A 3 4.47 -13.68 32.25
CA THR A 3 4.06 -12.59 31.35
C THR A 3 3.54 -13.26 30.08
N ILE A 4 2.22 -13.25 29.89
CA ILE A 4 1.60 -13.65 28.62
C ILE A 4 2.22 -12.72 27.58
N ALA A 5 2.99 -13.27 26.65
CA ALA A 5 3.53 -12.53 25.53
C ALA A 5 2.38 -11.75 24.90
N ASP A 6 2.54 -10.44 24.75
CA ASP A 6 1.58 -9.61 24.04
C ASP A 6 1.50 -10.18 22.61
N THR A 7 0.44 -10.96 22.36
CA THR A 7 0.24 -11.74 21.15
C THR A 7 0.58 -10.89 19.93
N GLY A 8 1.31 -11.42 18.93
CA GLY A 8 1.82 -10.62 17.82
C GLY A 8 0.76 -9.75 17.12
N LEU A 9 -0.50 -10.18 17.14
CA LEU A 9 -1.66 -9.44 16.67
C LEU A 9 -1.93 -8.12 17.45
N ASN A 10 -1.79 -8.10 18.77
CA ASN A 10 -1.99 -6.91 19.59
C ASN A 10 -0.90 -5.87 19.31
N ALA A 11 0.36 -6.30 19.27
CA ALA A 11 1.49 -5.45 18.90
C ALA A 11 1.30 -4.88 17.48
N LEU A 12 0.83 -5.70 16.53
CA LEU A 12 0.50 -5.25 15.17
C LEU A 12 -0.63 -4.21 15.16
N ARG A 13 -1.71 -4.45 15.91
CA ARG A 13 -2.82 -3.49 16.05
C ARG A 13 -2.34 -2.16 16.65
N ALA A 14 -1.51 -2.20 17.68
CA ALA A 14 -0.94 -1.01 18.30
C ALA A 14 -0.04 -0.23 17.33
N ARG A 15 0.88 -0.93 16.62
CA ARG A 15 1.73 -0.33 15.58
C ARG A 15 0.91 0.33 14.49
N PHE A 16 -0.10 -0.39 13.98
CA PHE A 16 -1.00 0.14 12.95
C PHE A 16 -1.78 1.36 13.44
N GLY A 17 -2.39 1.29 14.63
CA GLY A 17 -3.17 2.37 15.21
C GLY A 17 -2.37 3.64 15.43
N ALA A 18 -1.16 3.52 16.00
CA ALA A 18 -0.25 4.65 16.20
C ALA A 18 0.18 5.27 14.86
N ALA A 19 0.56 4.46 13.88
CA ALA A 19 0.94 4.94 12.56
C ALA A 19 -0.22 5.61 11.82
N LEU A 20 -1.44 5.08 11.95
CA LEU A 20 -2.64 5.65 11.33
C LEU A 20 -2.98 7.01 11.94
N SER A 21 -2.96 7.10 13.27
CA SER A 21 -3.16 8.35 13.99
C SER A 21 -2.16 9.43 13.55
N GLY A 22 -0.88 9.07 13.36
CA GLY A 22 0.15 9.99 12.88
C GLY A 22 -0.05 10.47 11.44
N ARG A 23 -0.60 9.64 10.54
CA ARG A 23 -0.82 9.99 9.11
C ARG A 23 -2.13 10.74 8.86
N LEU A 24 -3.17 10.48 9.67
CA LEU A 24 -4.51 11.02 9.48
C LEU A 24 -4.58 12.55 9.34
N PRO A 25 -3.91 13.36 10.17
CA PRO A 25 -3.97 14.83 10.08
C PRO A 25 -3.56 15.36 8.71
N ALA A 26 -2.47 14.83 8.15
CA ALA A 26 -2.00 15.23 6.83
C ALA A 26 -3.04 14.89 5.76
N HIS A 27 -3.60 13.67 5.78
CA HIS A 27 -4.62 13.23 4.83
C HIS A 27 -5.93 14.02 4.93
N ILE A 28 -6.35 14.39 6.14
CA ILE A 28 -7.53 15.23 6.38
C ILE A 28 -7.29 16.64 5.82
N LYS A 29 -6.11 17.23 6.05
CA LYS A 29 -5.75 18.54 5.48
C LYS A 29 -5.88 18.56 3.95
N ARG A 30 -5.55 17.45 3.27
CA ARG A 30 -5.70 17.32 1.80
C ARG A 30 -7.15 17.42 1.31
N LEU A 31 -8.15 17.29 2.18
CA LEU A 31 -9.56 17.45 1.79
C LEU A 31 -9.94 18.90 1.49
N GLN A 32 -9.12 19.86 1.94
CA GLN A 32 -9.31 21.30 1.74
C GLN A 32 -8.44 21.86 0.61
N TRP A 33 -7.71 20.99 -0.11
CA TRP A 33 -6.84 21.45 -1.18
C TRP A 33 -7.65 21.97 -2.36
N ASP A 34 -7.17 23.07 -2.94
CA ASP A 34 -7.64 23.54 -4.23
C ASP A 34 -7.08 22.69 -5.39
N ALA A 35 -7.48 23.03 -6.61
CA ALA A 35 -7.09 22.30 -7.80
C ALA A 35 -5.58 22.38 -8.06
N GLU A 36 -4.94 23.52 -7.80
CA GLU A 36 -3.51 23.72 -8.04
C GLU A 36 -2.67 22.89 -7.06
N GLN A 37 -3.02 22.91 -5.77
CA GLN A 37 -2.41 22.09 -4.74
C GLN A 37 -2.53 20.60 -5.04
N LEU A 38 -3.72 20.16 -5.51
CA LEU A 38 -3.94 18.77 -5.89
C LEU A 38 -3.09 18.37 -7.11
N GLN A 39 -3.06 19.21 -8.15
CA GLN A 39 -2.31 18.93 -9.36
C GLN A 39 -0.80 18.86 -9.08
N GLN A 40 -0.27 19.80 -8.29
CA GLN A 40 1.14 19.80 -7.90
C GLN A 40 1.48 18.54 -7.09
N HIS A 41 0.65 18.17 -6.11
CA HIS A 41 0.87 16.95 -5.34
C HIS A 41 0.81 15.69 -6.21
N GLN A 42 -0.16 15.58 -7.11
CA GLN A 42 -0.29 14.45 -8.02
C GLN A 42 0.94 14.32 -8.92
N ARG A 43 1.44 15.43 -9.49
CA ARG A 43 2.65 15.47 -10.29
C ARG A 43 3.85 14.96 -9.49
N GLU A 44 4.10 15.54 -8.32
CA GLU A 44 5.22 15.12 -7.45
C GLU A 44 5.15 13.64 -7.10
N ARG A 45 3.97 13.13 -6.73
CA ARG A 45 3.78 11.72 -6.38
C ARG A 45 3.90 10.79 -7.58
N LEU A 46 3.41 11.19 -8.75
CA LEU A 46 3.54 10.41 -9.99
C LEU A 46 5.02 10.25 -10.37
N ARG A 47 5.78 11.35 -10.38
CA ARG A 47 7.21 11.32 -10.68
C ARG A 47 7.98 10.44 -9.70
N ALA A 48 7.73 10.62 -8.40
CA ALA A 48 8.36 9.77 -7.38
C ALA A 48 8.01 8.28 -7.54
N LEU A 49 6.77 7.96 -7.91
CA LEU A 49 6.35 6.58 -8.16
C LEU A 49 7.03 6.00 -9.40
N LEU A 50 7.10 6.75 -10.50
CA LEU A 50 7.77 6.33 -11.72
C LEU A 50 9.26 6.08 -11.49
N THR A 51 9.95 7.02 -10.82
CA THR A 51 11.37 6.85 -10.44
C THR A 51 11.56 5.59 -9.61
N HIS A 52 10.76 5.41 -8.54
CA HIS A 52 10.87 4.23 -7.69
C HIS A 52 10.60 2.93 -8.44
N ALA A 53 9.59 2.90 -9.32
CA ALA A 53 9.25 1.72 -10.11
C ALA A 53 10.37 1.37 -11.10
N VAL A 54 10.96 2.35 -11.78
CA VAL A 54 12.08 2.14 -12.71
C VAL A 54 13.33 1.63 -11.96
N GLU A 55 13.63 2.18 -10.79
CA GLU A 55 14.83 1.81 -10.03
C GLU A 55 14.71 0.46 -9.32
N ARG A 56 13.53 0.13 -8.80
CA ARG A 56 13.37 -0.99 -7.85
C ARG A 56 12.64 -2.20 -8.43
N SER A 57 11.90 -2.04 -9.52
CA SER A 57 11.11 -3.13 -10.11
C SER A 57 11.66 -3.47 -11.51
N PRO A 58 12.39 -4.59 -11.66
CA PRO A 58 12.86 -5.06 -12.97
C PRO A 58 11.75 -5.15 -14.03
N PHE A 59 10.54 -5.53 -13.63
CA PHE A 59 9.37 -5.55 -14.51
C PHE A 59 9.03 -4.15 -15.05
N HIS A 60 8.94 -3.14 -14.18
CA HIS A 60 8.62 -1.78 -14.59
C HIS A 60 9.79 -1.09 -15.30
N ALA A 61 11.04 -1.36 -14.91
CA ALA A 61 12.23 -0.86 -15.59
C ALA A 61 12.24 -1.20 -17.08
N ARG A 62 11.80 -2.41 -17.45
CA ARG A 62 11.69 -2.81 -18.86
C ARG A 62 10.52 -2.12 -19.57
N ARG A 63 9.36 -2.04 -18.93
CA ARG A 63 8.13 -1.48 -19.52
C ARG A 63 8.16 0.03 -19.68
N LEU A 64 8.83 0.72 -18.77
CA LEU A 64 8.94 2.17 -18.73
C LEU A 64 10.21 2.68 -19.43
N ARG A 65 10.88 1.82 -20.21
CA ARG A 65 12.06 2.23 -20.98
C ARG A 65 11.68 3.37 -21.93
N GLY A 66 12.43 4.47 -21.85
CA GLY A 66 12.19 5.67 -22.66
C GLY A 66 11.25 6.68 -22.03
N ILE A 67 10.64 6.37 -20.88
CA ILE A 67 9.95 7.35 -20.04
C ILE A 67 10.98 8.06 -19.18
N ASP A 68 10.92 9.39 -19.13
CA ASP A 68 11.70 10.21 -18.20
C ASP A 68 10.82 10.60 -17.00
N PRO A 69 11.00 9.96 -15.82
CA PRO A 69 10.19 10.24 -14.64
C PRO A 69 10.28 11.69 -14.14
N GLU A 70 11.41 12.38 -14.33
CA GLU A 70 11.60 13.73 -13.79
C GLU A 70 10.81 14.78 -14.56
N ARG A 71 10.52 14.50 -15.84
CA ARG A 71 9.79 15.39 -16.75
C ARG A 71 8.37 14.94 -17.03
N PHE A 72 7.96 13.78 -16.52
CA PHE A 72 6.63 13.23 -16.78
C PHE A 72 5.53 14.12 -16.21
N GLU A 73 4.52 14.41 -17.02
CA GLU A 73 3.34 15.22 -16.66
C GLU A 73 2.07 14.37 -16.54
N LEU A 74 1.05 14.90 -15.86
CA LEU A 74 -0.20 14.16 -15.58
C LEU A 74 -0.98 13.84 -16.85
N GLU A 75 -0.92 14.72 -17.85
CA GLU A 75 -1.59 14.59 -19.14
C GLU A 75 -1.02 13.43 -19.96
N GLN A 76 0.21 13.00 -19.67
CA GLN A 76 0.89 11.90 -20.35
C GLN A 76 0.54 10.53 -19.76
N LEU A 77 -0.31 10.44 -18.74
CA LEU A 77 -0.61 9.17 -18.05
C LEU A 77 -1.08 8.06 -19.02
N ALA A 78 -1.77 8.43 -20.10
CA ALA A 78 -2.24 7.52 -21.13
C ALA A 78 -1.11 6.90 -21.99
N GLU A 79 0.09 7.49 -21.97
CA GLU A 79 1.29 6.96 -22.64
C GLU A 79 1.90 5.79 -21.85
N LEU A 80 1.58 5.65 -20.56
CA LEU A 80 2.10 4.54 -19.75
C LEU A 80 1.45 3.21 -20.19
N PRO A 81 2.25 2.13 -20.31
CA PRO A 81 1.72 0.85 -20.75
C PRO A 81 0.83 0.24 -19.65
N VAL A 82 -0.41 -0.09 -20.01
CA VAL A 82 -1.39 -0.73 -19.09
C VAL A 82 -0.95 -2.13 -18.67
N MET A 83 -0.93 -2.39 -17.36
CA MET A 83 -0.58 -3.70 -16.80
C MET A 83 -1.85 -4.52 -16.51
N SER A 84 -1.92 -5.73 -17.07
CA SER A 84 -3.00 -6.67 -16.73
C SER A 84 -2.67 -7.50 -15.47
N LYS A 85 -3.68 -8.13 -14.88
CA LYS A 85 -3.51 -9.02 -13.73
C LYS A 85 -2.69 -10.25 -14.09
N GLU A 86 -2.85 -10.77 -15.30
CA GLU A 86 -2.06 -11.89 -15.82
C GLU A 86 -0.58 -11.52 -15.91
N GLN A 87 -0.27 -10.34 -16.45
CA GLN A 87 1.10 -9.83 -16.51
C GLN A 87 1.71 -9.64 -15.12
N MET A 88 0.94 -9.05 -14.20
CA MET A 88 1.34 -8.85 -12.80
C MET A 88 1.68 -10.20 -12.15
N MET A 89 0.81 -11.19 -12.25
CA MET A 89 1.00 -12.49 -11.58
C MET A 89 2.07 -13.35 -12.25
N ALA A 90 2.24 -13.27 -13.58
CA ALA A 90 3.30 -13.96 -14.30
C ALA A 90 4.69 -13.38 -13.98
N SER A 91 4.76 -12.07 -13.69
CA SER A 91 6.01 -11.38 -13.39
C SER A 91 6.14 -11.03 -11.91
N PHE A 92 5.38 -11.68 -11.02
CA PHE A 92 5.19 -11.25 -9.63
C PHE A 92 6.51 -10.99 -8.92
N ASP A 93 7.45 -11.93 -8.99
CA ASP A 93 8.74 -11.81 -8.32
C ASP A 93 9.53 -10.62 -8.85
N GLU A 94 9.54 -10.37 -10.16
CA GLU A 94 10.24 -9.24 -10.79
C GLU A 94 9.51 -7.91 -10.65
N LEU A 95 8.22 -7.95 -10.35
CA LEU A 95 7.38 -6.77 -10.17
C LEU A 95 7.64 -6.10 -8.82
N LEU A 96 7.90 -6.88 -7.77
CA LEU A 96 8.11 -6.35 -6.42
C LEU A 96 9.42 -5.55 -6.31
N SER A 97 9.35 -4.46 -5.55
CA SER A 97 10.46 -3.54 -5.28
C SER A 97 11.47 -4.06 -4.25
N ASP A 98 11.09 -5.06 -3.45
CA ASP A 98 11.99 -5.78 -2.55
C ASP A 98 12.26 -7.20 -3.07
N ARG A 99 13.53 -7.49 -3.35
CA ARG A 99 14.00 -8.78 -3.87
C ARG A 99 13.90 -9.94 -2.88
N ARG A 100 13.71 -9.68 -1.59
CA ARG A 100 13.45 -10.70 -0.57
C ARG A 100 12.07 -11.32 -0.73
N LEU A 101 11.13 -10.61 -1.37
CA LEU A 101 9.79 -11.10 -1.62
C LEU A 101 9.76 -11.96 -2.89
N THR A 102 8.99 -13.04 -2.81
CA THR A 102 8.66 -13.90 -3.96
C THR A 102 7.23 -14.40 -3.76
N ARG A 103 6.58 -14.77 -4.85
CA ARG A 103 5.27 -15.41 -4.85
C ARG A 103 5.26 -16.61 -3.93
N SER A 104 6.27 -17.47 -4.06
CA SER A 104 6.40 -18.69 -3.26
C SER A 104 6.49 -18.42 -1.76
N ARG A 105 7.24 -17.38 -1.35
CA ARG A 105 7.36 -17.00 0.07
C ARG A 105 6.05 -16.43 0.62
N ALA A 106 5.40 -15.54 -0.12
CA ALA A 106 4.14 -14.94 0.32
C ALA A 106 3.00 -15.97 0.33
N GLU A 107 2.95 -16.91 -0.62
CA GLU A 107 1.99 -18.03 -0.60
C GLU A 107 2.22 -18.96 0.59
N ARG A 108 3.48 -19.36 0.88
CA ARG A 108 3.79 -20.14 2.08
C ARG A 108 3.40 -19.42 3.36
N HIS A 109 3.69 -18.11 3.44
CA HIS A 109 3.33 -17.28 4.59
C HIS A 109 1.81 -17.27 4.83
N LEU A 110 1.03 -17.05 3.76
CA LEU A 110 -0.42 -17.06 3.82
C LEU A 110 -0.99 -18.42 4.24
N ALA A 111 -0.40 -19.52 3.76
CA ALA A 111 -0.83 -20.86 4.15
C ALA A 111 -0.49 -21.19 5.61
N ALA A 112 0.57 -20.60 6.16
CA ALA A 112 0.99 -20.79 7.55
C ALA A 112 0.29 -19.86 8.56
N SER A 113 -0.35 -18.79 8.08
CA SER A 113 -0.97 -17.74 8.91
C SER A 113 -2.50 -17.75 8.86
N THR A 114 -3.11 -18.91 8.62
CA THR A 114 -4.57 -19.05 8.51
C THR A 114 -5.28 -18.79 9.83
N ASP A 115 -4.72 -19.27 10.94
CA ASP A 115 -5.35 -19.20 12.26
C ASP A 115 -4.88 -17.98 13.05
N GLU A 116 -3.62 -17.56 12.87
CA GLU A 116 -3.05 -16.39 13.53
C GLU A 116 -2.42 -15.44 12.49
N PRO A 117 -2.97 -14.22 12.33
CA PRO A 117 -2.41 -13.22 11.42
C PRO A 117 -1.00 -12.82 11.86
N SER A 118 -0.05 -12.92 10.93
CA SER A 118 1.33 -12.50 11.15
C SER A 118 1.89 -11.75 9.94
N LEU A 119 2.99 -11.04 10.13
CA LEU A 119 3.68 -10.31 9.08
C LEU A 119 4.80 -11.16 8.49
N LEU A 120 4.93 -11.14 7.16
CA LEU A 120 6.09 -11.72 6.50
C LEU A 120 7.29 -10.79 6.75
N TYR A 121 8.39 -11.34 7.28
CA TYR A 121 9.58 -10.56 7.68
C TYR A 121 9.30 -9.41 8.66
N ASP A 122 8.31 -9.59 9.55
CA ASP A 122 7.90 -8.61 10.56
C ASP A 122 7.44 -7.25 10.02
N ASP A 123 7.20 -7.16 8.71
CA ASP A 123 6.92 -5.89 8.05
C ASP A 123 5.84 -5.98 6.96
N TYR A 124 5.68 -7.13 6.31
CA TYR A 124 4.79 -7.25 5.15
C TYR A 124 3.45 -7.90 5.49
N VAL A 125 2.37 -7.18 5.21
CA VAL A 125 1.01 -7.69 5.13
C VAL A 125 0.85 -8.40 3.78
N CYS A 126 0.56 -9.70 3.81
CA CYS A 126 0.24 -10.48 2.61
C CYS A 126 -1.28 -10.66 2.50
N LEU A 127 -1.84 -10.44 1.31
CA LEU A 127 -3.27 -10.60 1.02
C LEU A 127 -3.45 -11.40 -0.27
N ALA A 128 -4.55 -12.16 -0.36
CA ALA A 128 -4.91 -12.85 -1.59
C ALA A 128 -6.37 -12.61 -1.96
N SER A 129 -6.64 -12.43 -3.25
CA SER A 129 -8.01 -12.33 -3.77
C SER A 129 -8.67 -13.71 -3.89
N GLY A 130 -9.99 -13.79 -3.78
CA GLY A 130 -10.77 -15.03 -3.90
C GLY A 130 -10.80 -15.70 -5.30
N GLY A 131 -10.15 -15.12 -6.32
CA GLY A 131 -9.96 -15.80 -7.61
C GLY A 131 -11.17 -15.89 -8.53
N SER A 132 -12.20 -15.05 -8.36
CA SER A 132 -13.42 -15.02 -9.20
C SER A 132 -13.17 -14.83 -10.71
N SER A 133 -11.99 -14.36 -11.09
CA SER A 133 -11.51 -14.22 -12.49
C SER A 133 -10.73 -15.45 -13.00
N GLY A 134 -10.72 -16.56 -12.26
CA GLY A 134 -9.91 -17.75 -12.57
C GLY A 134 -8.44 -17.63 -12.16
N LEU A 135 -7.93 -16.40 -11.99
CA LEU A 135 -6.56 -16.14 -11.52
C LEU A 135 -6.58 -15.57 -10.10
N ARG A 136 -5.98 -16.29 -9.14
CA ARG A 136 -5.77 -15.79 -7.77
C ARG A 136 -4.70 -14.70 -7.78
N GLY A 137 -5.07 -13.49 -7.38
CA GLY A 137 -4.15 -12.37 -7.15
C GLY A 137 -3.50 -12.44 -5.76
N LEU A 138 -2.25 -12.04 -5.69
CA LEU A 138 -1.44 -11.91 -4.48
C LEU A 138 -1.00 -10.45 -4.33
N PHE A 139 -1.04 -9.92 -3.12
CA PHE A 139 -0.65 -8.55 -2.82
C PHE A 139 0.21 -8.56 -1.56
N VAL A 140 1.29 -7.79 -1.59
CA VAL A 140 2.25 -7.68 -0.48
C VAL A 140 2.58 -6.21 -0.32
N GLN A 141 2.47 -5.72 0.91
CA GLN A 141 2.66 -4.33 1.26
C GLN A 141 3.20 -4.23 2.69
N THR A 142 4.08 -3.28 2.94
CA THR A 142 4.55 -2.98 4.30
C THR A 142 3.38 -2.51 5.18
N VAL A 143 3.52 -2.59 6.50
CA VAL A 143 2.56 -1.99 7.43
C VAL A 143 2.38 -0.50 7.12
N GLU A 144 3.46 0.19 6.81
CA GLU A 144 3.49 1.62 6.50
C GLU A 144 2.69 1.95 5.24
N GLU A 145 2.85 1.18 4.17
CA GLU A 145 2.05 1.32 2.94
C GLU A 145 0.57 1.02 3.19
N TYR A 146 0.27 0.00 4.01
CA TYR A 146 -1.10 -0.35 4.35
C TYR A 146 -1.80 0.74 5.16
N VAL A 147 -1.07 1.38 6.08
CA VAL A 147 -1.56 2.52 6.85
C VAL A 147 -1.75 3.73 5.96
N GLU A 148 -0.86 4.02 5.02
CA GLU A 148 -1.01 5.12 4.06
C GLU A 148 -2.28 4.94 3.20
N PHE A 149 -2.51 3.72 2.70
CA PHE A 149 -3.74 3.37 1.98
C PHE A 149 -4.98 3.57 2.87
N SER A 150 -4.94 3.04 4.10
CA SER A 150 -6.04 3.14 5.07
C SER A 150 -6.36 4.59 5.43
N ALA A 151 -5.35 5.44 5.66
CA ALA A 151 -5.52 6.86 5.93
C ALA A 151 -6.21 7.57 4.75
N SER A 152 -5.82 7.24 3.51
CA SER A 152 -6.41 7.84 2.31
C SER A 152 -7.89 7.49 2.11
N LEU A 153 -8.29 6.27 2.52
CA LEU A 153 -9.68 5.80 2.49
C LEU A 153 -10.50 6.41 3.63
N LEU A 154 -9.95 6.42 4.85
CA LEU A 154 -10.68 6.79 6.07
C LEU A 154 -10.76 8.30 6.31
N ARG A 155 -9.90 9.12 5.68
CA ARG A 155 -9.79 10.57 5.94
C ARG A 155 -11.12 11.32 5.96
N ARG A 156 -12.07 11.00 5.08
CA ARG A 156 -13.38 11.67 5.03
C ARG A 156 -14.26 11.29 6.22
N LEU A 157 -14.26 10.01 6.59
CA LEU A 157 -15.00 9.52 7.74
C LEU A 157 -14.40 10.11 9.03
N MET A 158 -13.08 10.03 9.18
CA MET A 158 -12.38 10.52 10.36
C MET A 158 -12.49 12.05 10.53
N ALA A 159 -12.48 12.82 9.44
CA ALA A 159 -12.75 14.26 9.52
C ALA A 159 -14.12 14.57 10.12
N LYS A 160 -15.17 13.80 9.75
CA LYS A 160 -16.51 13.95 10.34
C LYS A 160 -16.54 13.55 11.80
N VAL A 161 -15.90 12.43 12.15
CA VAL A 161 -15.80 11.94 13.52
C VAL A 161 -15.12 12.98 14.43
N PHE A 162 -13.99 13.55 14.00
CA PHE A 162 -13.30 14.59 14.76
C PHE A 162 -14.10 15.89 14.87
N ALA A 163 -14.79 16.30 13.79
CA ALA A 163 -15.70 17.44 13.85
C ALA A 163 -16.87 17.22 14.82
N ALA A 164 -17.28 15.97 15.06
CA ALA A 164 -18.32 15.59 15.99
C ALA A 164 -17.83 15.38 17.45
N GLY A 165 -16.55 15.67 17.75
CA GLY A 165 -15.99 15.55 19.10
C GLY A 165 -15.27 14.23 19.40
N GLY A 166 -15.03 13.39 18.37
CA GLY A 166 -14.32 12.12 18.51
C GLY A 166 -15.19 10.90 18.17
N PRO A 167 -14.60 9.69 18.13
CA PRO A 167 -15.36 8.47 17.89
C PRO A 167 -16.40 8.26 19.00
N PRO A 168 -17.56 7.65 18.69
CA PRO A 168 -18.55 7.33 19.72
C PRO A 168 -17.89 6.48 20.81
N PRO A 169 -18.24 6.69 22.09
CA PRO A 169 -17.53 6.09 23.23
C PRO A 169 -17.51 4.55 23.25
N ASN A 170 -18.27 3.87 22.38
CA ASN A 170 -18.39 2.41 22.33
C ASN A 170 -18.03 1.76 20.96
N GLY A 171 -17.33 2.48 20.07
CA GLY A 171 -16.85 1.94 18.79
C GLY A 171 -17.82 2.12 17.62
#